data_AF-A0A520X8H2-F1
#
_entry.id   AF-A0A520X8H2-F1
#
_cell.length_a   1.000
_cell.length_b   1.000
_cell.length_c   1.000
_cell.angle_alpha   90.00
_cell.angle_beta   90.00
_cell.angle_gamma   90.00
#
_symmetry.space_group_name_H-M   'P 1'
#
loop_
_entity.id
_entity.type
_entity.pdbx_description
1 polymer ?
#
loop_
_entity_poly.entity_id
_entity_poly.type
_entity_poly.pdbx_seq_one_letter_code
_entity_poly.pdbx_strand_id
1 'polypeptide(L)'
;MKIKYLYNKKFIIVSILSVLLVIVVIAGIYLAKFSYAQGAANNGGNNGMMGMGNNGMMGGNGGMMNGMMGMGNNMTGKEVNNMGHKMFPQYKGVKTGPALFHYEGCFTCHTINGLGAGGNDAPNLSHIGSIRSFSWIATQIADPSAHFKRNSAVTLNGVKYRAVMPSFKNMSSKDIGILAKYLESLK
;
A
#
# COMPACT_ATOMS: atom_id res chain seq x y z
N MET A 1 63.60 -5.01 39.68
CA MET A 1 62.89 -5.61 38.52
C MET A 1 61.36 -5.34 38.52
N LYS A 2 60.87 -4.14 38.91
CA LYS A 2 59.43 -3.82 38.99
C LYS A 2 58.95 -2.72 38.02
N ILE A 3 59.87 -1.95 37.43
CA ILE A 3 59.52 -0.74 36.64
C ILE A 3 59.04 -1.09 35.22
N LYS A 4 59.60 -2.12 34.58
CA LYS A 4 59.16 -2.61 33.25
C LYS A 4 57.71 -3.13 33.24
N TYR A 5 57.27 -3.74 34.34
CA TYR A 5 55.91 -4.31 34.47
C TYR A 5 54.82 -3.22 34.54
N LEU A 6 55.12 -2.07 35.16
CA LEU A 6 54.18 -0.96 35.29
C LEU A 6 54.02 -0.18 33.98
N TYR A 7 55.07 -0.10 33.15
CA TYR A 7 55.01 0.53 31.83
C TYR A 7 54.09 -0.25 30.88
N ASN A 8 54.19 -1.59 30.87
CA ASN A 8 53.33 -2.45 30.05
C ASN A 8 51.86 -2.41 30.49
N LYS A 9 51.55 -2.33 31.79
CA LYS A 9 50.16 -2.17 32.26
C LYS A 9 49.53 -0.86 31.79
N LYS A 10 50.27 0.26 31.87
CA LYS A 10 49.77 1.56 31.38
C LYS A 10 49.54 1.55 29.87
N PHE A 11 50.42 0.90 29.10
CA PHE A 11 50.26 0.77 27.65
C PHE A 11 49.06 -0.11 27.25
N ILE A 12 48.83 -1.22 27.96
CA ILE A 12 47.67 -2.10 27.76
C ILE A 12 46.36 -1.36 28.09
N ILE A 13 46.32 -0.60 29.19
CA ILE A 13 45.13 0.16 29.58
C ILE A 13 44.80 1.25 28.53
N VAL A 14 45.81 1.97 28.03
CA VAL A 14 45.61 2.99 26.97
C VAL A 14 45.14 2.36 25.67
N SER A 15 45.63 1.17 25.32
CA SER A 15 45.20 0.41 24.13
C SER A 15 43.75 -0.10 24.24
N ILE A 16 43.34 -0.59 25.42
CA ILE A 16 41.95 -1.03 25.63
C ILE A 16 40.99 0.15 25.60
N LEU A 17 41.35 1.28 26.22
CA LEU A 17 40.54 2.49 26.21
C LEU A 17 40.36 3.05 24.79
N SER A 18 41.40 3.03 23.95
CA SER A 18 41.29 3.52 22.57
C SER A 18 40.39 2.63 21.70
N VAL A 19 40.48 1.31 21.85
CA VAL A 19 39.62 0.36 21.13
C VAL A 19 38.16 0.51 21.57
N LEU A 20 37.89 0.67 22.87
CA LEU A 20 36.53 0.90 23.37
C LEU A 20 35.94 2.20 22.85
N LEU A 21 36.74 3.27 22.75
CA LEU A 21 36.29 4.55 22.22
C LEU A 21 35.90 4.44 20.73
N VAL A 22 36.68 3.69 19.93
CA VAL A 22 36.36 3.42 18.52
C VAL A 22 35.06 2.61 18.38
N ILE A 23 34.85 1.59 19.22
CA ILE A 23 33.61 0.78 19.21
C ILE A 23 32.39 1.65 19.53
N VAL A 24 32.48 2.52 20.54
CA VAL A 24 31.38 3.43 20.92
C VAL A 24 31.06 4.42 19.80
N VAL A 25 32.07 4.98 19.12
CA VAL A 25 31.88 5.88 17.97
C VAL A 25 31.20 5.15 16.80
N ILE A 26 31.66 3.95 16.46
CA ILE A 26 31.05 3.14 15.38
C ILE A 26 29.60 2.78 15.74
N ALA A 27 29.34 2.31 16.97
CA ALA A 27 27.99 1.99 17.44
C ALA A 27 27.07 3.23 17.40
N GLY A 28 27.57 4.41 17.78
CA GLY A 28 26.82 5.67 17.69
C GLY A 28 26.42 6.03 16.26
N ILE A 29 27.33 5.84 15.29
CA ILE A 29 27.04 6.08 13.87
C ILE A 29 25.99 5.09 13.33
N TYR A 30 26.07 3.81 13.72
CA TYR A 30 25.06 2.81 13.34
C TYR A 30 23.69 3.08 13.98
N LEU A 31 23.64 3.47 15.25
CA LEU A 31 22.41 3.85 15.94
C LEU A 31 21.78 5.12 15.34
N ALA A 32 22.59 6.10 14.92
CA ALA A 32 22.09 7.29 14.23
C ALA A 32 21.46 6.93 12.87
N LYS A 33 22.05 5.99 12.11
CA LYS A 33 21.47 5.48 10.85
C LYS A 33 20.19 4.67 11.08
N PHE A 34 20.12 3.86 12.13
CA PHE A 34 18.91 3.13 12.52
C PHE A 34 17.78 4.08 12.94
N SER A 35 18.12 5.13 13.70
CA SER A 35 17.19 6.18 14.11
C SER A 35 16.70 7.03 12.93
N TYR A 36 17.54 7.27 11.93
CA TYR A 36 17.13 7.97 10.69
C TYR A 36 16.20 7.10 9.82
N ALA A 37 16.45 5.79 9.76
CA ALA A 37 15.57 4.85 9.07
C ALA A 37 14.20 4.69 9.77
N GLN A 38 14.16 4.70 11.10
CA GLN A 38 12.91 4.78 11.88
C GLN A 38 12.25 6.15 11.78
N GLY A 39 13.01 7.24 11.76
CA GLY A 39 12.50 8.60 11.55
C GLY A 39 11.81 8.79 10.20
N ALA A 40 12.28 8.13 9.13
CA ALA A 40 11.60 8.09 7.84
C ALA A 40 10.32 7.23 7.86
N ALA A 41 10.26 6.18 8.69
CA ALA A 41 9.04 5.39 8.90
C ALA A 41 8.02 6.10 9.81
N ASN A 42 8.49 7.01 10.68
CA ASN A 42 7.68 7.68 11.70
C ASN A 42 7.33 9.15 11.35
N ASN A 43 7.94 9.73 10.32
CA ASN A 43 7.57 11.05 9.75
C ASN A 43 6.46 10.97 8.68
N GLY A 44 5.60 9.95 8.76
CA GLY A 44 4.21 10.06 8.27
C GLY A 44 3.42 10.84 9.32
N GLY A 45 3.63 12.15 9.37
CA GLY A 45 3.16 13.05 10.42
C GLY A 45 1.66 12.94 10.70
N ASN A 46 1.34 12.36 11.85
CA ASN A 46 0.15 12.65 12.63
C ASN A 46 0.27 14.08 13.16
N ASN A 47 -0.45 15.03 12.57
CA ASN A 47 -0.74 16.32 13.18
C ASN A 47 -2.26 16.52 13.25
N GLY A 48 -2.79 16.27 14.45
CA GLY A 48 -3.90 16.96 15.10
C GLY A 48 -5.17 17.26 14.31
N MET A 49 -6.23 16.52 14.63
CA MET A 49 -7.54 17.16 14.82
C MET A 49 -8.08 16.68 16.17
N MET A 50 -8.09 17.62 17.12
CA MET A 50 -8.67 17.48 18.44
C MET A 50 -10.18 17.22 18.35
N GLY A 51 -10.72 16.71 19.45
CA GLY A 51 -12.09 16.21 19.60
C GLY A 51 -13.19 17.10 19.02
N MET A 52 -14.13 16.42 18.35
CA MET A 52 -15.51 16.85 18.24
C MET A 52 -16.40 15.68 18.64
N GLY A 53 -17.07 15.85 19.77
CA GLY A 53 -18.48 15.54 19.92
C GLY A 53 -18.90 14.09 19.72
N ASN A 54 -19.06 13.40 20.84
CA ASN A 54 -19.96 12.26 20.97
C ASN A 54 -21.34 12.62 20.40
N ASN A 55 -21.68 12.12 19.20
CA ASN A 55 -23.04 12.09 18.66
C ASN A 55 -23.16 10.95 17.63
N GLY A 56 -23.80 9.86 18.06
CA GLY A 56 -24.64 9.05 17.19
C GLY A 56 -23.94 8.05 16.27
N MET A 57 -23.43 6.96 16.84
CA MET A 57 -23.69 5.65 16.23
C MET A 57 -25.20 5.44 16.23
N MET A 58 -25.90 5.68 15.12
CA MET A 58 -27.15 4.98 14.70
C MET A 58 -27.59 5.53 13.34
N GLY A 59 -27.66 4.68 12.31
CA GLY A 59 -28.50 4.98 11.14
C GLY A 59 -27.93 4.61 9.76
N GLY A 60 -27.99 3.33 9.42
CA GLY A 60 -28.36 2.90 8.07
C GLY A 60 -27.29 2.95 6.98
N ASN A 61 -26.97 1.75 6.49
CA ASN A 61 -26.27 1.42 5.24
C ASN A 61 -26.94 1.98 3.95
N GLY A 62 -27.81 3.00 4.06
CA GLY A 62 -28.58 3.60 2.96
C GLY A 62 -28.23 5.06 2.64
N GLY A 63 -27.56 5.79 3.54
CA GLY A 63 -27.22 7.21 3.32
C GLY A 63 -26.11 7.43 2.27
N MET A 64 -25.10 6.56 2.27
CA MET A 64 -23.98 6.65 1.31
C MET A 64 -24.41 6.21 -0.11
N MET A 65 -25.27 5.19 -0.24
CA MET A 65 -25.83 4.80 -1.54
C MET A 65 -26.77 5.86 -2.14
N ASN A 66 -27.60 6.52 -1.33
CA ASN A 66 -28.52 7.56 -1.83
C ASN A 66 -27.81 8.82 -2.31
N GLY A 67 -26.61 9.13 -1.81
CA GLY A 67 -25.78 10.22 -2.35
C GLY A 67 -25.19 9.91 -3.73
N MET A 68 -24.94 8.64 -4.04
CA MET A 68 -24.31 8.18 -5.28
C MET A 68 -25.29 8.08 -6.46
N MET A 69 -26.57 7.80 -6.21
CA MET A 69 -27.60 7.63 -7.25
C MET A 69 -28.17 8.95 -7.81
N GLY A 70 -27.84 10.10 -7.22
CA GLY A 70 -28.30 11.43 -7.68
C GLY A 70 -27.39 12.13 -8.70
N MET A 71 -26.26 11.52 -9.05
CA MET A 71 -25.20 12.15 -9.84
C MET A 71 -25.27 11.65 -11.30
N GLY A 72 -26.26 12.17 -12.02
CA GLY A 72 -26.55 11.80 -13.41
C GLY A 72 -25.43 12.12 -14.40
N ASN A 73 -25.19 11.18 -15.31
CA ASN A 73 -24.82 11.18 -16.75
C ASN A 73 -24.19 12.42 -17.45
N ASN A 74 -23.72 13.44 -16.75
CA ASN A 74 -23.21 14.68 -17.37
C ASN A 74 -22.02 15.27 -16.61
N MET A 75 -21.08 14.41 -16.21
CA MET A 75 -19.82 14.84 -15.63
C MET A 75 -18.68 14.57 -16.60
N THR A 76 -17.87 15.60 -16.82
CA THR A 76 -16.61 15.48 -17.54
C THR A 76 -15.63 14.63 -16.74
N GLY A 77 -14.68 13.96 -17.40
CA GLY A 77 -13.61 13.18 -16.75
C GLY A 77 -12.82 13.97 -15.69
N LYS A 78 -12.86 15.31 -15.73
CA LYS A 78 -12.22 16.20 -14.76
C LYS A 78 -13.06 16.37 -13.48
N GLU A 79 -14.39 16.36 -13.61
CA GLU A 79 -15.33 16.51 -12.49
C GLU A 79 -15.45 15.24 -11.65
N VAL A 80 -15.41 14.06 -12.27
CA VAL A 80 -15.35 12.76 -11.56
C VAL A 80 -14.06 12.62 -10.74
N ASN A 81 -12.93 13.07 -11.30
CA ASN A 81 -11.66 13.10 -10.57
C ASN A 81 -11.69 14.07 -9.38
N ASN A 82 -12.40 15.21 -9.52
CA ASN A 82 -12.60 16.16 -8.44
C ASN A 82 -13.62 15.69 -7.38
N MET A 83 -14.55 14.81 -7.71
CA MET A 83 -15.48 14.20 -6.74
C MET A 83 -14.77 13.22 -5.81
N GLY A 84 -13.81 12.42 -6.32
CA GLY A 84 -12.94 11.61 -5.47
C GLY A 84 -12.16 12.45 -4.45
N HIS A 85 -11.70 13.64 -4.86
CA HIS A 85 -11.06 14.61 -3.96
C HIS A 85 -12.04 15.30 -2.98
N LYS A 86 -13.34 15.38 -3.29
CA LYS A 86 -14.37 15.92 -2.37
C LYS A 86 -14.83 14.89 -1.34
N MET A 87 -14.96 13.63 -1.75
CA MET A 87 -15.41 12.54 -0.86
C MET A 87 -14.29 12.05 0.07
N PHE A 88 -13.03 12.20 -0.36
CA PHE A 88 -11.86 11.93 0.47
C PHE A 88 -10.86 13.11 0.42
N PRO A 89 -11.13 14.20 1.16
CA PRO A 89 -10.35 15.45 1.13
C PRO A 89 -8.86 15.28 1.48
N GLN A 90 -8.52 14.24 2.25
CA GLN A 90 -7.15 13.85 2.57
C GLN A 90 -6.32 13.32 1.37
N TYR A 91 -6.92 13.10 0.19
CA TYR A 91 -6.26 12.54 -1.01
C TYR A 91 -6.14 13.50 -2.20
N LYS A 92 -6.01 14.82 -1.98
CA LYS A 92 -5.65 15.74 -3.07
C LYS A 92 -4.26 15.38 -3.63
N GLY A 93 -4.22 14.78 -4.81
CA GLY A 93 -3.00 14.57 -5.62
C GLY A 93 -2.37 13.16 -5.62
N VAL A 94 -2.73 12.27 -4.69
CA VAL A 94 -2.23 10.88 -4.66
C VAL A 94 -3.37 9.93 -4.31
N LYS A 95 -3.80 9.10 -5.27
CA LYS A 95 -4.73 7.99 -4.99
C LYS A 95 -3.90 6.80 -4.49
N THR A 96 -4.12 6.32 -3.26
CA THR A 96 -3.44 5.09 -2.78
C THR A 96 -3.98 3.86 -3.48
N GLY A 97 -3.21 2.77 -3.55
CA GLY A 97 -3.65 1.52 -4.17
C GLY A 97 -4.98 0.96 -3.64
N PRO A 98 -5.23 0.90 -2.31
CA PRO A 98 -6.54 0.52 -1.78
C PRO A 98 -7.66 1.45 -2.26
N ALA A 99 -7.43 2.76 -2.24
CA ALA A 99 -8.42 3.73 -2.72
C ALA A 99 -8.75 3.54 -4.20
N LEU A 100 -7.75 3.25 -5.04
CA LEU A 100 -7.96 2.92 -6.47
C LEU A 100 -8.74 1.61 -6.64
N PHE A 101 -8.41 0.58 -5.86
CA PHE A 101 -9.13 -0.71 -5.90
C PHE A 101 -10.62 -0.54 -5.59
N HIS A 102 -10.96 0.34 -4.65
CA HIS A 102 -12.35 0.68 -4.35
C HIS A 102 -12.98 1.59 -5.41
N TYR A 103 -12.30 2.67 -5.79
CA TYR A 103 -12.82 3.69 -6.71
C TYR A 103 -13.10 3.13 -8.11
N GLU A 104 -12.21 2.29 -8.64
CA GLU A 104 -12.37 1.62 -9.94
C GLU A 104 -13.35 0.43 -9.87
N GLY A 105 -13.94 0.15 -8.70
CA GLY A 105 -14.95 -0.90 -8.53
C GLY A 105 -14.38 -2.32 -8.53
N CYS A 106 -13.07 -2.52 -8.38
CA CYS A 106 -12.46 -3.85 -8.39
C CYS A 106 -13.03 -4.78 -7.31
N PHE A 107 -13.41 -4.20 -6.15
CA PHE A 107 -14.02 -4.90 -5.01
C PHE A 107 -15.39 -5.52 -5.29
N THR A 108 -16.05 -5.14 -6.39
CA THR A 108 -17.35 -5.69 -6.77
C THR A 108 -17.26 -7.15 -7.20
N CYS A 109 -16.13 -7.53 -7.80
CA CYS A 109 -15.88 -8.91 -8.24
C CYS A 109 -14.80 -9.58 -7.38
N HIS A 110 -13.72 -8.87 -7.06
CA HIS A 110 -12.59 -9.44 -6.34
C HIS A 110 -12.68 -9.23 -4.83
N THR A 111 -12.15 -10.18 -4.07
CA THR A 111 -11.97 -10.06 -2.62
C THR A 111 -10.49 -9.90 -2.24
N ILE A 112 -10.25 -9.17 -1.14
CA ILE A 112 -8.94 -9.09 -0.46
C ILE A 112 -9.21 -9.26 1.03
N ASN A 113 -8.54 -10.21 1.68
CA ASN A 113 -8.73 -10.61 3.07
C ASN A 113 -10.20 -10.88 3.44
N GLY A 114 -10.97 -11.44 2.50
CA GLY A 114 -12.40 -11.70 2.68
C GLY A 114 -13.30 -10.46 2.56
N LEU A 115 -12.74 -9.28 2.26
CA LEU A 115 -13.49 -8.04 2.04
C LEU A 115 -13.73 -7.82 0.54
N GLY A 116 -14.99 -7.51 0.19
CA GLY A 116 -15.46 -7.32 -1.18
C GLY A 116 -16.84 -7.95 -1.38
N ALA A 117 -17.52 -7.62 -2.47
CA ALA A 117 -18.80 -8.27 -2.80
C ALA A 117 -18.57 -9.70 -3.30
N GLY A 118 -17.37 -10.00 -3.81
CA GLY A 118 -16.86 -11.37 -3.99
C GLY A 118 -17.86 -12.31 -4.63
N GLY A 119 -18.23 -12.05 -5.88
CA GLY A 119 -19.05 -12.99 -6.66
C GLY A 119 -18.26 -14.23 -7.07
N ASN A 120 -18.97 -15.27 -7.54
CA ASN A 120 -18.38 -16.47 -8.13
C ASN A 120 -17.54 -16.21 -9.41
N ASP A 121 -17.52 -14.95 -9.87
CA ASP A 121 -17.00 -14.57 -11.19
C ASP A 121 -15.52 -14.17 -11.18
N ALA A 122 -14.89 -13.98 -10.01
CA ALA A 122 -13.49 -13.55 -9.94
C ALA A 122 -12.71 -14.13 -8.75
N PRO A 123 -11.39 -14.34 -8.90
CA PRO A 123 -10.56 -14.91 -7.85
C PRO A 123 -10.28 -13.93 -6.71
N ASN A 124 -10.06 -14.49 -5.53
CA ASN A 124 -9.51 -13.78 -4.37
C ASN A 124 -8.06 -13.30 -4.66
N LEU A 125 -7.76 -12.03 -4.37
CA LEU A 125 -6.48 -11.38 -4.63
C LEU A 125 -5.58 -11.19 -3.39
N SER A 126 -5.97 -11.74 -2.23
CA SER A 126 -5.25 -11.56 -0.95
C SER A 126 -3.76 -11.95 -1.00
N HIS A 127 -3.39 -12.85 -1.91
CA HIS A 127 -2.02 -13.35 -2.07
C HIS A 127 -1.52 -13.20 -3.51
N ILE A 128 -2.10 -12.30 -4.30
CA ILE A 128 -1.77 -12.19 -5.73
C ILE A 128 -0.29 -11.82 -5.94
N GLY A 129 0.31 -11.06 -5.05
CA GLY A 129 1.73 -10.69 -5.05
C GLY A 129 2.69 -11.83 -4.74
N SER A 130 2.21 -12.91 -4.11
CA SER A 130 2.97 -14.17 -3.96
C SER A 130 2.97 -15.00 -5.25
N ILE A 131 2.05 -14.72 -6.19
CA ILE A 131 1.83 -15.53 -7.40
C ILE A 131 2.29 -14.79 -8.66
N ARG A 132 2.15 -13.46 -8.69
CA ARG A 132 2.34 -12.62 -9.88
C ARG A 132 3.20 -11.40 -9.56
N SER A 133 4.07 -11.05 -10.51
CA SER A 133 4.91 -9.85 -10.43
C SER A 133 4.13 -8.57 -10.75
N PHE A 134 4.69 -7.43 -10.36
CA PHE A 134 4.18 -6.11 -10.73
C PHE A 134 3.85 -5.99 -12.23
N SER A 135 4.78 -6.41 -13.10
CA SER A 135 4.61 -6.29 -14.55
C SER A 135 3.42 -7.10 -15.06
N TRP A 136 3.25 -8.31 -14.54
CA TRP A 136 2.10 -9.16 -14.87
C TRP A 136 0.79 -8.51 -14.43
N ILE A 137 0.74 -8.01 -13.19
CA ILE A 137 -0.46 -7.36 -12.64
C ILE A 137 -0.80 -6.08 -13.42
N ALA A 138 0.19 -5.22 -13.68
CA ALA A 138 -0.02 -3.99 -14.43
C ALA A 138 -0.52 -4.28 -15.86
N THR A 139 0.03 -5.29 -16.51
CA THR A 139 -0.40 -5.73 -17.85
C THR A 139 -1.85 -6.20 -17.83
N GLN A 140 -2.23 -7.03 -16.86
CA GLN A 140 -3.60 -7.52 -16.73
C GLN A 140 -4.63 -6.40 -16.44
N ILE A 141 -4.25 -5.38 -15.68
CA ILE A 141 -5.12 -4.21 -15.41
C ILE A 141 -5.27 -3.35 -16.67
N ALA A 142 -4.17 -3.07 -17.36
CA ALA A 142 -4.15 -2.25 -18.56
C ALA A 142 -4.90 -2.91 -19.72
N ASP A 143 -4.70 -4.22 -19.90
CA ASP A 143 -5.36 -5.04 -20.89
C ASP A 143 -5.85 -6.35 -20.25
N PRO A 144 -7.14 -6.42 -19.88
CA PRO A 144 -7.75 -7.61 -19.31
C PRO A 144 -7.66 -8.86 -20.20
N SER A 145 -7.40 -8.68 -21.51
CA SER A 145 -7.29 -9.77 -22.47
C SER A 145 -5.85 -10.28 -22.69
N ALA A 146 -4.86 -9.61 -22.12
CA ALA A 146 -3.44 -9.91 -22.37
C ALA A 146 -3.02 -11.31 -21.89
N HIS A 147 -3.46 -11.72 -20.70
CA HIS A 147 -3.18 -13.07 -20.18
C HIS A 147 -4.38 -14.01 -20.27
N PHE A 148 -5.61 -13.47 -20.34
CA PHE A 148 -6.83 -14.26 -20.40
C PHE A 148 -7.73 -13.77 -21.52
N LYS A 149 -7.90 -14.57 -22.57
CA LYS A 149 -8.84 -14.23 -23.66
C LYS A 149 -10.24 -13.96 -23.10
N ARG A 150 -10.84 -12.82 -23.47
CA ARG A 150 -12.19 -12.45 -23.03
C ARG A 150 -13.20 -13.58 -23.26
N ASN A 151 -14.03 -13.84 -22.27
CA ASN A 151 -15.04 -14.91 -22.20
C ASN A 151 -14.50 -16.35 -22.23
N SER A 152 -13.19 -16.57 -22.18
CA SER A 152 -12.65 -17.93 -22.06
C SER A 152 -12.88 -18.53 -20.67
N ALA A 153 -12.86 -19.85 -20.61
CA ALA A 153 -12.78 -20.57 -19.34
C ALA A 153 -11.33 -20.55 -18.85
N VAL A 154 -11.11 -20.12 -17.61
CA VAL A 154 -9.80 -20.04 -16.97
C VAL A 154 -9.83 -20.85 -15.69
N THR A 155 -8.85 -21.72 -15.48
CA THR A 155 -8.70 -22.45 -14.21
C THR A 155 -7.57 -21.82 -13.40
N LEU A 156 -7.88 -21.30 -12.21
CA LEU A 156 -6.92 -20.74 -11.27
C LEU A 156 -7.04 -21.50 -9.96
N ASN A 157 -5.94 -22.12 -9.50
CA ASN A 157 -5.90 -22.91 -8.27
C ASN A 157 -7.00 -23.99 -8.19
N GLY A 158 -7.28 -24.67 -9.31
CA GLY A 158 -8.32 -25.70 -9.39
C GLY A 158 -9.76 -25.16 -9.49
N VAL A 159 -9.96 -23.85 -9.38
CA VAL A 159 -11.27 -23.20 -9.52
C VAL A 159 -11.45 -22.65 -10.93
N LYS A 160 -12.59 -22.92 -11.55
CA LYS A 160 -12.93 -22.45 -12.90
C LYS A 160 -13.64 -21.10 -12.84
N TYR A 161 -13.17 -20.15 -13.64
CA TYR A 161 -13.73 -18.82 -13.81
C TYR A 161 -14.02 -18.56 -15.29
N ARG A 162 -14.91 -17.62 -15.56
CA ARG A 162 -15.05 -17.02 -16.89
C ARG A 162 -14.25 -15.71 -16.93
N ALA A 163 -13.40 -15.53 -17.92
CA ALA A 163 -12.60 -14.30 -18.07
C ALA A 163 -13.48 -13.11 -18.48
N VAL A 164 -14.06 -12.42 -17.50
CA VAL A 164 -14.99 -11.30 -17.71
C VAL A 164 -14.49 -9.95 -17.18
N MET A 165 -13.22 -9.88 -16.74
CA MET A 165 -12.63 -8.65 -16.21
C MET A 165 -12.86 -7.47 -17.20
N PRO A 166 -13.47 -6.36 -16.74
CA PRO A 166 -13.79 -5.22 -17.59
C PRO A 166 -12.52 -4.44 -17.94
N SER A 167 -12.61 -3.63 -19.01
CA SER A 167 -11.50 -2.79 -19.43
C SER A 167 -11.52 -1.44 -18.71
N PHE A 168 -10.36 -1.02 -18.20
CA PHE A 168 -10.17 0.24 -17.48
C PHE A 168 -9.49 1.30 -18.37
N LYS A 169 -10.00 1.52 -19.59
CA LYS A 169 -9.35 2.40 -20.60
C LYS A 169 -9.15 3.86 -20.15
N ASN A 170 -9.90 4.30 -19.15
CA ASN A 170 -9.83 5.66 -18.62
C ASN A 170 -8.88 5.78 -17.41
N MET A 171 -8.23 4.69 -17.00
CA MET A 171 -7.25 4.68 -15.91
C MET A 171 -5.88 5.12 -16.45
N SER A 172 -5.24 6.08 -15.78
CA SER A 172 -3.92 6.55 -16.18
C SER A 172 -2.83 5.50 -15.91
N SER A 173 -1.75 5.48 -16.69
CA SER A 173 -0.62 4.56 -16.44
C SER A 173 -0.01 4.73 -15.05
N LYS A 174 -0.08 5.95 -14.48
CA LYS A 174 0.33 6.24 -13.10
C LYS A 174 -0.55 5.51 -12.10
N ASP A 175 -1.87 5.61 -12.25
CA ASP A 175 -2.82 4.94 -11.36
C ASP A 175 -2.72 3.41 -11.49
N ILE A 176 -2.56 2.89 -12.70
CA ILE A 176 -2.31 1.45 -12.94
C ILE A 176 -1.06 1.01 -12.18
N GLY A 177 0.04 1.78 -12.24
CA GLY A 177 1.26 1.50 -11.51
C GLY A 177 1.07 1.51 -9.99
N ILE A 178 0.31 2.48 -9.45
CA ILE A 178 0.02 2.53 -8.01
C ILE A 178 -0.82 1.31 -7.58
N LEU A 179 -1.87 0.98 -8.33
CA LEU A 179 -2.74 -0.17 -8.05
C LEU A 179 -1.97 -1.49 -8.16
N ALA A 180 -1.16 -1.65 -9.21
CA ALA A 180 -0.36 -2.85 -9.40
C ALA A 180 0.71 -3.04 -8.30
N LYS A 181 1.33 -1.95 -7.82
CA LYS A 181 2.27 -2.04 -6.67
C LYS A 181 1.57 -2.45 -5.38
N TYR A 182 0.37 -1.93 -5.14
CA TYR A 182 -0.43 -2.37 -4.01
C TYR A 182 -0.77 -3.85 -4.09
N LEU A 183 -1.28 -4.33 -5.24
CA LEU A 183 -1.61 -5.75 -5.41
C LEU A 183 -0.37 -6.66 -5.32
N GLU A 184 0.79 -6.24 -5.86
CA GLU A 184 2.06 -6.97 -5.70
C GLU A 184 2.50 -7.07 -4.22
N SER A 185 2.13 -6.11 -3.38
CA SER A 185 2.48 -6.15 -1.95
C SER A 185 1.66 -7.18 -1.15
N LEU A 186 0.58 -7.73 -1.73
CA LEU A 186 -0.30 -8.72 -1.10
C LEU A 186 0.33 -10.12 -1.18
N LYS A 187 1.00 -10.57 -0.11
CA LYS A 187 1.75 -11.83 -0.07
C LYS A 187 1.15 -12.87 0.86
#